data_AF-A0AB35UEU3-F1
#
_entry.id   AF-A0AB35UEU3-F1
#
_cell.length_a   1.000
_cell.length_b   1.000
_cell.length_c   1.000
_cell.angle_alpha   90.00
_cell.angle_beta   90.00
_cell.angle_gamma   90.00
#
_symmetry.space_group_name_H-M   'P 1'
#
loop_
_entity.id
_entity.type
_entity.pdbx_description
1 polymer ?
#
loop_
_entity_poly.entity_id
_entity_poly.type
_entity_poly.pdbx_seq_one_letter_code
_entity_poly.pdbx_strand_id
1 'polypeptide(L)'
;MSLGQQLAPHLPFLRRYGRALTGSQSHGDKYVRATLEAIVAAPDEFPKDVDPRLGLYRMFQAIWSSANYDEMGDEGVGDTDGHAAVARARMSRMTPLSRQALLLTAMEGFTPEDAAYLIDVDANEVDELVAAALAEIEGQTRARVLIIEDEPIIAMDIETIVRDLGHDVTGVAVTRDEAVALAMEERPGLVLADIQLADDSSGIDAVKDILAEFEVPVIFITAFPERLLTGERPEPTFLITKPFQRSTVKAAISQALFFDQTTVPGA
;
A
#
# COMPACT_ATOMS: atom_id res chain seq x y z
N MET A 1 7.61 -22.32 21.20
CA MET A 1 7.92 -21.90 19.81
C MET A 1 9.01 -20.86 19.87
N SER A 2 10.01 -20.91 18.99
CA SER A 2 11.02 -19.85 18.91
C SER A 2 10.38 -18.54 18.44
N LEU A 3 11.02 -17.40 18.74
CA LEU A 3 10.55 -16.09 18.27
C LEU A 3 10.40 -16.07 16.74
N GLY A 4 11.38 -16.60 16.01
CA GLY A 4 11.31 -16.71 14.55
C GLY A 4 10.10 -17.51 14.04
N GLN A 5 9.70 -18.59 14.74
CA GLN A 5 8.50 -19.37 14.37
C GLN A 5 7.21 -18.58 14.61
N GLN A 6 7.19 -17.69 15.59
CA GLN A 6 6.03 -16.84 15.88
C GLN A 6 5.92 -15.68 14.89
N LEU A 7 7.06 -15.13 14.43
CA LEU A 7 7.08 -13.98 13.52
C LEU A 7 6.89 -14.36 12.04
N ALA A 8 7.37 -15.53 11.62
CA ALA A 8 7.37 -15.93 10.20
C ALA A 8 5.99 -15.81 9.50
N PRO A 9 4.86 -16.19 10.11
CA PRO A 9 3.53 -16.02 9.49
C PRO A 9 3.12 -14.57 9.23
N HIS A 10 3.73 -13.61 9.94
CA HIS A 10 3.36 -12.19 9.87
C HIS A 10 4.23 -11.38 8.90
N LEU A 11 5.39 -11.91 8.48
CA LEU A 11 6.33 -11.20 7.60
C LEU A 11 5.74 -10.83 6.22
N PRO A 12 4.96 -11.69 5.54
CA PRO A 12 4.34 -11.31 4.28
C PRO A 12 3.48 -10.05 4.42
N PHE A 13 2.62 -10.01 5.45
CA PHE A 13 1.72 -8.87 5.68
C PHE A 13 2.47 -7.62 6.13
N LEU A 14 3.54 -7.76 6.93
CA LEU A 14 4.40 -6.62 7.26
C LEU A 14 5.05 -6.02 6.00
N ARG A 15 5.45 -6.84 5.02
CA ARG A 15 5.92 -6.34 3.72
C ARG A 15 4.82 -5.61 2.98
N ARG A 16 3.60 -6.15 2.91
CA ARG A 16 2.45 -5.45 2.30
C ARG A 16 2.27 -4.06 2.91
N TYR A 17 2.23 -3.99 4.24
CA TYR A 17 2.16 -2.72 4.96
C TYR A 17 3.32 -1.78 4.63
N GLY A 18 4.56 -2.27 4.72
CA GLY A 18 5.75 -1.48 4.42
C GLY A 18 5.77 -0.94 2.99
N ARG A 19 5.38 -1.75 2.00
CA ARG A 19 5.29 -1.34 0.60
C ARG A 19 4.20 -0.31 0.36
N ALA A 20 3.03 -0.49 0.99
CA ALA A 20 1.93 0.48 0.92
C ALA A 20 2.33 1.81 1.57
N LEU A 21 3.10 1.76 2.66
CA LEU A 21 3.58 2.92 3.38
C LEU A 21 4.63 3.71 2.59
N THR A 22 5.50 3.03 1.82
CA THR A 22 6.59 3.67 1.06
C THR A 22 6.28 3.85 -0.43
N GLY A 23 5.15 3.34 -0.92
CA GLY A 23 4.80 3.33 -2.35
C GLY A 23 5.79 2.52 -3.21
N SER A 24 6.57 1.61 -2.62
CA SER A 24 7.69 0.96 -3.31
C SER A 24 8.03 -0.39 -2.70
N GLN A 25 8.17 -1.41 -3.56
CA GLN A 25 8.61 -2.74 -3.15
C GLN A 25 9.97 -2.71 -2.44
N SER A 26 10.98 -2.08 -3.06
CA SER A 26 12.36 -2.10 -2.59
C SER A 26 12.53 -1.39 -1.25
N HIS A 27 11.91 -0.23 -1.08
CA HIS A 27 11.97 0.52 0.18
C HIS A 27 11.22 -0.21 1.30
N GLY A 28 9.99 -0.67 1.05
CA GLY A 28 9.21 -1.42 2.04
C GLY A 28 9.93 -2.67 2.53
N ASP A 29 10.45 -3.48 1.60
CA ASP A 29 11.17 -4.73 1.94
C ASP A 29 12.50 -4.46 2.66
N LYS A 30 13.16 -3.31 2.40
CA LYS A 30 14.36 -2.87 3.13
C LYS A 30 14.05 -2.57 4.60
N TYR A 31 12.95 -1.88 4.89
CA TYR A 31 12.53 -1.61 6.28
C TYR A 31 12.17 -2.89 7.04
N VAL A 32 11.50 -3.84 6.37
CA VAL A 32 11.21 -5.15 6.96
C VAL A 32 12.50 -5.89 7.30
N ARG A 33 13.49 -5.89 6.40
CA ARG A 33 14.80 -6.50 6.66
C ARG A 33 15.50 -5.85 7.86
N ALA A 34 15.57 -4.52 7.90
CA ALA A 34 16.18 -3.79 9.00
C ALA A 34 15.49 -4.09 10.34
N THR A 35 14.16 -4.23 10.33
CA THR A 35 13.38 -4.65 11.51
C THR A 35 13.81 -6.03 12.00
N LEU A 36 13.97 -7.01 11.09
CA LEU A 36 14.41 -8.35 11.46
C LEU A 36 15.85 -8.37 11.96
N GLU A 37 16.75 -7.60 11.34
CA GLU A 37 18.14 -7.47 11.79
C GLU A 37 18.20 -6.89 13.20
N ALA A 38 17.39 -5.87 13.52
CA ALA A 38 17.27 -5.32 14.87
C ALA A 38 16.77 -6.35 15.90
N ILE A 39 15.73 -7.12 15.56
CA ILE A 39 15.18 -8.17 16.42
C ILE A 39 16.22 -9.28 16.67
N VAL A 40 17.01 -9.64 15.66
CA VAL A 40 18.08 -10.64 15.82
C VAL A 40 19.25 -10.11 16.64
N ALA A 41 19.59 -8.83 16.49
CA ALA A 41 20.67 -8.18 17.24
C ALA A 41 20.33 -8.01 18.73
N ALA A 42 19.08 -7.68 19.04
CA ALA A 42 18.60 -7.42 20.40
C ALA A 42 17.26 -8.13 20.69
N PRO A 43 17.24 -9.47 20.80
CA PRO A 43 16.00 -10.24 20.98
C PRO A 43 15.31 -10.00 22.34
N ASP A 44 16.03 -9.44 23.31
CA ASP A 44 15.47 -9.08 24.61
C ASP A 44 14.73 -7.74 24.62
N GLU A 45 14.95 -6.89 23.61
CA GLU A 45 14.21 -5.64 23.42
C GLU A 45 12.86 -5.84 22.71
N PHE A 46 12.64 -7.01 22.12
CA PHE A 46 11.35 -7.33 21.49
C PHE A 46 10.23 -7.34 22.55
N PRO A 47 9.10 -6.64 22.32
CA PRO A 47 8.00 -6.58 23.29
C PRO A 47 7.30 -7.94 23.38
N LYS A 48 7.47 -8.61 24.53
CA LYS A 48 6.98 -9.98 24.81
C LYS A 48 5.64 -9.99 25.55
N ASP A 49 5.16 -8.83 25.97
CA ASP A 49 3.90 -8.60 26.70
C ASP A 49 2.69 -8.41 25.78
N VAL A 50 2.94 -8.26 24.47
CA VAL A 50 1.91 -8.09 23.44
C VAL A 50 1.87 -9.28 22.48
N ASP A 51 0.82 -9.33 21.65
CA ASP A 51 0.75 -10.30 20.55
C ASP A 51 1.99 -10.17 19.63
N PRO A 52 2.62 -11.28 19.19
CA PRO A 52 3.82 -11.24 18.35
C PRO A 52 3.66 -10.42 17.07
N ARG A 53 2.46 -10.38 16.48
CA ARG A 53 2.16 -9.54 15.33
C ARG A 53 2.24 -8.06 15.71
N LEU A 54 1.64 -7.67 16.82
CA LEU A 54 1.65 -6.29 17.29
C LEU A 54 3.07 -5.83 17.64
N GLY A 55 3.84 -6.69 18.32
CA GLY A 55 5.24 -6.42 18.65
C GLY A 55 6.13 -6.23 17.41
N LEU A 56 5.93 -7.06 16.38
CA LEU A 56 6.63 -6.93 15.10
C LEU A 56 6.34 -5.59 14.41
N TYR A 57 5.08 -5.17 14.37
CA TYR A 57 4.69 -3.91 13.75
C TYR A 57 5.19 -2.70 14.56
N ARG A 58 5.22 -2.78 15.90
CA ARG A 58 5.77 -1.72 16.76
C ARG A 58 7.27 -1.53 16.49
N MET A 59 8.02 -2.62 16.36
CA MET A 59 9.43 -2.59 15.99
C MET A 59 9.64 -1.97 14.60
N PHE A 60 8.81 -2.35 13.62
CA PHE A 60 8.86 -1.76 12.28
C PHE A 60 8.61 -0.25 12.31
N GLN A 61 7.59 0.21 13.04
CA GLN A 61 7.26 1.63 13.17
C GLN A 61 8.38 2.43 13.86
N ALA A 62 9.04 1.85 14.86
CA ALA A 62 10.21 2.47 15.49
C ALA A 62 11.36 2.67 14.49
N ILE A 63 11.68 1.66 13.67
CA ILE A 63 12.74 1.75 12.66
C ILE A 63 12.35 2.72 11.52
N TRP A 64 11.11 2.68 11.05
CA TRP A 64 10.63 3.56 10.00
C TRP A 64 10.62 5.02 10.44
N SER A 65 10.13 5.29 11.65
CA SER A 65 10.15 6.64 12.21
C SER A 65 11.59 7.15 12.41
N SER A 66 12.49 6.34 12.98
CA SER A 66 13.88 6.74 13.20
C SER A 66 14.65 7.01 11.91
N ALA A 67 14.48 6.17 10.87
CA ALA A 67 15.14 6.37 9.59
C ALA A 67 14.68 7.64 8.87
N ASN A 68 13.38 7.98 8.98
CA ASN A 68 12.85 9.23 8.46
C ASN A 68 13.38 10.45 9.25
N TYR A 69 13.79 10.28 10.50
CA TYR A 69 14.49 11.32 11.28
C TYR A 69 15.99 11.40 10.95
N ASP A 70 16.69 10.30 10.72
CA ASP A 70 18.14 10.30 10.44
C ASP A 70 18.49 10.85 9.04
N GLU A 71 17.63 10.69 8.03
CA GLU A 71 17.75 11.41 6.75
C GLU A 71 17.61 12.95 6.90
N MET A 72 17.22 13.46 8.08
CA MET A 72 17.23 14.89 8.41
C MET A 72 18.60 15.39 8.92
N GLY A 73 19.52 14.49 9.29
CA GLY A 73 20.75 14.82 10.03
C GLY A 73 22.03 14.97 9.19
N ASP A 74 22.05 14.53 7.92
CA ASP A 74 23.28 14.39 7.13
C ASP A 74 23.30 15.17 5.79
N GLU A 75 22.79 16.40 5.76
CA GLU A 75 23.15 17.35 4.71
C GLU A 75 23.51 18.72 5.31
N GLY A 76 24.78 19.07 5.15
CA GLY A 76 25.47 20.17 5.81
C GLY A 76 24.89 21.57 5.58
N VAL A 77 25.21 22.42 6.55
CA VAL A 77 25.01 23.87 6.61
C VAL A 77 25.26 24.56 5.26
N GLY A 78 24.20 25.00 4.59
CA GLY A 78 24.30 25.79 3.35
C GLY A 78 22.96 26.23 2.75
N ASP A 79 22.62 27.50 3.00
CA ASP A 79 21.66 28.38 2.28
C ASP A 79 20.16 28.38 2.68
N THR A 80 19.62 29.58 2.94
CA THR A 80 18.47 29.79 3.84
C THR A 80 17.10 29.99 3.17
N ASP A 81 17.03 30.01 1.84
CA ASP A 81 15.75 30.23 1.11
C ASP A 81 15.15 28.94 0.50
N GLY A 82 15.93 27.86 0.37
CA GLY A 82 15.44 26.55 -0.10
C GLY A 82 14.72 25.73 0.97
N HIS A 83 14.98 26.01 2.25
CA HIS A 83 14.53 25.15 3.35
C HIS A 83 13.02 25.09 3.53
N ALA A 84 12.24 26.11 3.18
CA ALA A 84 10.78 26.04 3.34
C ALA A 84 10.12 25.13 2.28
N ALA A 85 10.59 25.19 1.03
CA ALA A 85 10.09 24.32 -0.04
C ALA A 85 10.57 22.88 0.14
N VAL A 86 11.83 22.70 0.55
CA VAL A 86 12.39 21.38 0.84
C VAL A 86 11.80 20.83 2.14
N ALA A 87 11.57 21.62 3.20
CA ALA A 87 10.85 21.17 4.40
C ALA A 87 9.41 20.78 4.09
N ARG A 88 8.73 21.48 3.15
CA ARG A 88 7.38 21.11 2.69
C ARG A 88 7.39 19.84 1.84
N ALA A 89 8.39 19.66 0.98
CA ALA A 89 8.63 18.41 0.25
C ALA A 89 9.11 17.25 1.15
N ARG A 90 9.74 17.56 2.30
CA ARG A 90 10.16 16.61 3.36
C ARG A 90 8.98 16.22 4.25
N MET A 91 8.09 17.17 4.59
CA MET A 91 6.81 16.92 5.26
C MET A 91 5.84 16.11 4.38
N SER A 92 5.89 16.29 3.05
CA SER A 92 5.12 15.47 2.10
C SER A 92 5.70 14.08 1.86
N ARG A 93 6.92 13.77 2.34
CA ARG A 93 7.55 12.43 2.27
C ARG A 93 7.21 11.55 3.46
N MET A 94 6.74 12.13 4.57
CA MET A 94 6.16 11.33 5.64
C MET A 94 4.73 10.97 5.23
N THR A 95 4.46 9.67 5.15
CA THR A 95 3.08 9.19 5.09
C THR A 95 2.34 9.74 6.31
N PRO A 96 1.32 10.61 6.11
CA PRO A 96 0.63 11.25 7.23
C PRO A 96 0.10 10.23 8.23
N LEU A 97 0.03 10.59 9.52
CA LEU A 97 -0.51 9.68 10.55
C LEU A 97 -1.92 9.21 10.21
N SER A 98 -2.74 10.06 9.57
CA SER A 98 -4.06 9.71 9.05
C SER A 98 -4.01 8.51 8.10
N ARG A 99 -3.03 8.50 7.21
CA ARG A 99 -2.82 7.44 6.22
C ARG A 99 -2.22 6.18 6.85
N GLN A 100 -1.33 6.31 7.83
CA GLN A 100 -0.86 5.16 8.61
C GLN A 100 -2.01 4.48 9.35
N ALA A 101 -2.86 5.26 10.04
CA ALA A 101 -4.04 4.78 10.72
C ALA A 101 -4.99 4.04 9.76
N LEU A 102 -5.22 4.61 8.57
CA LEU A 102 -6.01 3.97 7.51
C LEU A 102 -5.42 2.63 7.07
N LEU A 103 -4.10 2.56 6.83
CA LEU A 103 -3.46 1.32 6.39
C LEU A 103 -3.48 0.24 7.49
N LEU A 104 -3.17 0.60 8.73
CA LEU A 104 -3.19 -0.33 9.85
C LEU A 104 -4.58 -0.92 10.10
N THR A 105 -5.61 -0.09 10.01
CA THR A 105 -7.00 -0.53 10.22
C THR A 105 -7.58 -1.21 8.98
N ALA A 106 -7.65 -0.53 7.84
CA ALA A 106 -8.38 -1.02 6.66
C ALA A 106 -7.62 -2.08 5.84
N MET A 107 -6.28 -2.04 5.83
CA MET A 107 -5.48 -2.99 5.05
C MET A 107 -4.95 -4.13 5.91
N GLU A 108 -4.44 -3.81 7.10
CA GLU A 108 -3.89 -4.80 8.01
C GLU A 108 -4.93 -5.35 9.00
N GLY A 109 -6.10 -4.73 9.16
CA GLY A 109 -7.16 -5.26 10.00
C GLY A 109 -6.86 -5.19 11.49
N PHE A 110 -6.00 -4.26 11.92
CA PHE A 110 -5.83 -3.94 13.34
C PHE A 110 -7.05 -3.20 13.88
N THR A 111 -7.33 -3.38 15.17
CA THR A 111 -8.33 -2.58 15.86
C THR A 111 -7.83 -1.13 16.00
N PRO A 112 -8.73 -0.15 16.25
CA PRO A 112 -8.30 1.21 16.54
C PRO A 112 -7.35 1.29 17.74
N GLU A 113 -7.56 0.47 18.78
CA GLU A 113 -6.68 0.40 19.96
C GLU A 113 -5.27 -0.10 19.61
N ASP A 114 -5.19 -1.18 18.82
CA ASP A 114 -3.90 -1.70 18.34
C ASP A 114 -3.19 -0.69 17.43
N ALA A 115 -3.93 -0.06 16.51
CA ALA A 115 -3.38 0.96 15.61
C ALA A 115 -2.86 2.17 16.41
N ALA A 116 -3.58 2.60 17.44
CA ALA A 116 -3.17 3.67 18.35
C ALA A 116 -1.86 3.34 19.05
N TYR A 117 -1.76 2.10 19.56
CA TYR A 117 -0.51 1.58 20.12
C TYR A 117 0.61 1.54 19.07
N LEU A 118 0.35 1.26 17.80
CA LEU A 118 1.41 1.18 16.79
C LEU A 118 1.95 2.55 16.36
N ILE A 119 1.10 3.58 16.32
CA ILE A 119 1.49 4.94 15.86
C ILE A 119 1.63 5.95 17.00
N ASP A 120 1.55 5.50 18.25
CA ASP A 120 1.76 6.29 19.47
C ASP A 120 0.80 7.48 19.61
N VAL A 121 -0.49 7.23 19.40
CA VAL A 121 -1.60 8.20 19.55
C VAL A 121 -2.67 7.68 20.51
N ASP A 122 -3.61 8.54 20.89
CA ASP A 122 -4.78 8.13 21.65
C ASP A 122 -5.76 7.30 20.79
N ALA A 123 -6.38 6.27 21.39
CA ALA A 123 -7.31 5.40 20.65
C ALA A 123 -8.49 6.15 20.01
N ASN A 124 -8.96 7.22 20.66
CA ASN A 124 -10.03 8.07 20.13
C ASN A 124 -9.58 8.88 18.90
N GLU A 125 -8.28 9.16 18.76
CA GLU A 125 -7.75 9.92 17.63
C GLU A 125 -7.67 9.06 16.37
N VAL A 126 -7.57 7.73 16.49
CA VAL A 126 -7.42 6.84 15.33
C VAL A 126 -8.62 6.92 14.39
N ASP A 127 -9.84 6.96 14.93
CA ASP A 127 -11.04 7.07 14.09
C ASP A 127 -11.10 8.42 13.37
N GLU A 128 -10.66 9.50 14.02
CA GLU A 128 -10.55 10.83 13.41
C GLU A 128 -9.48 10.85 12.30
N LEU A 129 -8.33 10.22 12.55
CA LEU A 129 -7.24 10.07 11.60
C LEU A 129 -7.68 9.25 10.37
N VAL A 130 -8.38 8.14 10.57
CA VAL A 130 -8.95 7.34 9.48
C VAL A 130 -9.96 8.16 8.69
N ALA A 131 -10.90 8.83 9.36
CA ALA A 131 -11.89 9.68 8.71
C ALA A 131 -11.25 10.80 7.89
N ALA A 132 -10.20 11.45 8.42
CA ALA A 132 -9.46 12.49 7.73
C ALA A 132 -8.76 11.94 6.47
N ALA A 133 -8.13 10.77 6.55
CA ALA A 133 -7.54 10.12 5.37
C ALA A 133 -8.62 9.79 4.33
N LEU A 134 -9.77 9.26 4.75
CA LEU A 134 -10.87 8.96 3.84
C LEU A 134 -11.44 10.20 3.15
N ALA A 135 -11.57 11.32 3.87
CA ALA A 135 -12.01 12.59 3.32
C ALA A 135 -11.00 13.18 2.32
N GLU A 136 -9.69 13.05 2.61
CA GLU A 136 -8.63 13.43 1.68
C GLU A 136 -8.74 12.65 0.36
N ILE A 137 -9.02 11.35 0.46
CA ILE A 137 -9.21 10.46 -0.70
C ILE A 137 -10.42 10.89 -1.53
N GLU A 138 -11.54 11.19 -0.88
CA GLU A 138 -12.76 11.65 -1.56
C GLU A 138 -12.56 13.02 -2.24
N GLY A 139 -11.62 13.83 -1.76
CA GLY A 139 -11.21 15.08 -2.38
C GLY A 139 -10.22 14.93 -3.55
N GLN A 140 -9.69 13.73 -3.80
CA GLN A 140 -8.78 13.49 -4.92
C GLN A 140 -9.54 13.41 -6.25
N THR A 141 -8.85 13.79 -7.33
CA THR A 141 -9.39 13.81 -8.69
C THR A 141 -9.94 12.44 -9.09
N ARG A 142 -11.09 12.42 -9.77
CA ARG A 142 -11.65 11.18 -10.36
C ARG A 142 -10.61 10.50 -11.22
N ALA A 143 -10.46 9.19 -11.02
CA ALA A 143 -9.52 8.36 -11.76
C ALA A 143 -10.31 7.47 -12.72
N ARG A 144 -9.69 7.12 -13.83
CA ARG A 144 -10.22 6.14 -14.78
C ARG A 144 -9.58 4.80 -14.50
N VAL A 145 -10.39 3.79 -14.19
CA VAL A 145 -9.93 2.50 -13.69
C VAL A 145 -10.24 1.41 -14.71
N LEU A 146 -9.21 0.68 -15.12
CA LEU A 146 -9.36 -0.58 -15.84
C LEU A 146 -9.38 -1.73 -14.83
N ILE A 147 -10.35 -2.63 -14.96
CA ILE A 147 -10.44 -3.84 -14.14
C ILE A 147 -10.06 -5.04 -15.01
N ILE A 148 -9.18 -5.90 -14.52
CA ILE A 148 -8.80 -7.17 -15.16
C ILE A 148 -9.19 -8.28 -14.18
N GLU A 149 -10.30 -8.97 -14.42
CA GLU A 149 -10.88 -9.97 -13.52
C GLU A 149 -11.84 -10.86 -14.34
N ASP A 150 -11.62 -12.18 -14.29
CA ASP A 150 -12.41 -13.15 -15.03
C ASP A 150 -13.65 -13.63 -14.25
N GLU A 151 -13.66 -13.50 -12.92
CA GLU A 151 -14.82 -13.87 -12.10
C GLU A 151 -15.88 -12.76 -12.11
N PRO A 152 -17.06 -12.95 -12.74
CA PRO A 152 -18.00 -11.84 -12.97
C PRO A 152 -18.53 -11.20 -11.68
N ILE A 153 -18.72 -11.99 -10.63
CA ILE A 153 -19.22 -11.49 -9.34
C ILE A 153 -18.17 -10.59 -8.68
N ILE A 154 -16.89 -10.97 -8.76
CA ILE A 154 -15.80 -10.21 -8.18
C ILE A 154 -15.59 -8.92 -8.98
N ALA A 155 -15.61 -9.01 -10.31
CA ALA A 155 -15.52 -7.84 -11.19
C ALA A 155 -16.63 -6.83 -10.90
N MET A 156 -17.88 -7.28 -10.74
CA MET A 156 -19.02 -6.43 -10.40
C MET A 156 -18.90 -5.77 -9.02
N ASP A 157 -18.37 -6.47 -8.01
CA ASP A 157 -18.16 -5.91 -6.67
C ASP A 157 -17.06 -4.84 -6.70
N ILE A 158 -15.93 -5.11 -7.39
CA ILE A 158 -14.86 -4.13 -7.60
C ILE A 158 -15.39 -2.91 -8.35
N GLU A 159 -16.11 -3.11 -9.45
CA GLU A 159 -16.70 -2.04 -10.26
C GLU A 159 -17.63 -1.15 -9.43
N THR A 160 -18.46 -1.76 -8.58
CA THR A 160 -19.35 -1.05 -7.65
C THR A 160 -18.54 -0.22 -6.65
N ILE A 161 -17.51 -0.81 -6.03
CA ILE A 161 -16.65 -0.10 -5.07
C ILE A 161 -15.94 1.08 -5.75
N VAL A 162 -15.36 0.87 -6.93
CA VAL A 162 -14.65 1.92 -7.69
C VAL A 162 -15.59 3.09 -8.01
N ARG A 163 -16.81 2.81 -8.45
CA ARG A 163 -17.83 3.85 -8.74
C ARG A 163 -18.33 4.55 -7.48
N ASP A 164 -18.54 3.81 -6.39
CA ASP A 164 -18.94 4.37 -5.09
C ASP A 164 -17.89 5.36 -4.55
N LEU A 165 -16.61 5.15 -4.88
CA LEU A 165 -15.50 6.06 -4.58
C LEU A 165 -15.43 7.28 -5.51
N GLY A 166 -16.30 7.36 -6.52
CA GLY A 166 -16.37 8.47 -7.47
C GLY A 166 -15.43 8.34 -8.67
N HIS A 167 -14.74 7.21 -8.83
CA HIS A 167 -13.92 6.93 -10.01
C HIS A 167 -14.77 6.34 -11.15
N ASP A 168 -14.28 6.45 -12.38
CA ASP A 168 -14.93 5.92 -13.57
C ASP A 168 -14.25 4.61 -14.00
N VAL A 169 -15.04 3.61 -14.41
CA VAL A 169 -14.49 2.34 -14.92
C VAL A 169 -14.47 2.39 -16.45
N THR A 170 -13.29 2.28 -17.05
CA THR A 170 -13.10 2.34 -18.52
C THR A 170 -13.46 1.03 -19.19
N GLY A 171 -13.29 -0.09 -18.49
CA GLY A 171 -13.63 -1.42 -18.98
C GLY A 171 -13.32 -2.50 -17.96
N VAL A 172 -13.86 -3.69 -18.22
CA VAL A 172 -13.57 -4.92 -17.48
C VAL A 172 -13.06 -5.94 -18.49
N ALA A 173 -11.80 -6.35 -18.35
CA ALA A 173 -11.18 -7.37 -19.17
C ALA A 173 -11.19 -8.71 -18.45
N VAL A 174 -11.48 -9.79 -19.17
CA VAL A 174 -11.44 -11.16 -18.63
C VAL A 174 -10.24 -11.97 -19.14
N THR A 175 -9.49 -11.42 -20.11
CA THR A 175 -8.26 -12.02 -20.64
C THR A 175 -7.14 -10.99 -20.79
N ARG A 176 -5.89 -11.46 -20.92
CA ARG A 176 -4.73 -10.61 -21.21
C ARG A 176 -4.89 -9.76 -22.46
N ASP A 177 -5.30 -10.36 -23.58
CA ASP A 177 -5.41 -9.65 -24.86
C ASP A 177 -6.47 -8.55 -24.82
N GLU A 178 -7.59 -8.82 -24.16
CA GLU A 178 -8.64 -7.83 -23.93
C GLU A 178 -8.17 -6.69 -23.01
N ALA A 179 -7.42 -7.01 -21.95
CA ALA A 179 -6.88 -6.00 -21.05
C ALA A 179 -5.95 -5.02 -21.77
N VAL A 180 -5.05 -5.53 -22.60
CA VAL A 180 -4.15 -4.70 -23.41
C VAL A 180 -4.95 -3.87 -24.42
N ALA A 181 -5.91 -4.48 -25.12
CA ALA A 181 -6.75 -3.77 -26.09
C ALA A 181 -7.53 -2.60 -25.46
N LEU A 182 -8.20 -2.84 -24.33
CA LEU A 182 -8.96 -1.83 -23.60
C LEU A 182 -8.05 -0.72 -23.05
N ALA A 183 -6.87 -1.07 -22.53
CA ALA A 183 -5.90 -0.10 -22.04
C ALA A 183 -5.36 0.82 -23.15
N MET A 184 -5.24 0.31 -24.39
CA MET A 184 -4.82 1.10 -25.55
C MET A 184 -5.95 1.95 -26.15
N GLU A 185 -7.19 1.46 -26.12
CA GLU A 185 -8.37 2.20 -26.58
C GLU A 185 -8.65 3.42 -25.69
N GLU A 186 -8.66 3.21 -24.36
CA GLU A 186 -8.82 4.28 -23.40
C GLU A 186 -7.81 4.13 -22.26
N ARG A 187 -6.78 5.00 -22.26
CA ARG A 187 -5.71 4.99 -21.26
C ARG A 187 -6.26 5.16 -19.82
N PRO A 188 -6.22 4.12 -18.98
CA PRO A 188 -6.63 4.23 -17.59
C PRO A 188 -5.60 5.02 -16.78
N GLY A 189 -6.06 5.64 -15.70
CA GLY A 189 -5.21 6.23 -14.66
C GLY A 189 -4.92 5.27 -13.50
N LEU A 190 -5.56 4.09 -13.48
CA LEU A 190 -5.32 3.03 -12.51
C LEU A 190 -5.73 1.67 -13.10
N VAL A 191 -4.96 0.62 -12.80
CA VAL A 191 -5.33 -0.75 -13.16
C VAL A 191 -5.54 -1.57 -11.89
N LEU A 192 -6.69 -2.23 -11.78
CA LEU A 192 -6.96 -3.28 -10.78
C LEU A 192 -6.92 -4.63 -11.49
N ALA A 193 -5.99 -5.51 -11.11
CA ALA A 193 -5.78 -6.76 -11.83
C ALA A 193 -5.80 -7.97 -10.90
N ASP A 194 -6.62 -8.98 -11.19
CA ASP A 194 -6.37 -10.32 -10.70
C ASP A 194 -5.02 -10.82 -11.28
N ILE A 195 -4.34 -11.64 -10.50
CA ILE A 195 -3.08 -12.26 -10.84
C ILE A 195 -3.27 -13.50 -11.72
N GLN A 196 -4.36 -14.23 -11.50
CA GLN A 196 -4.66 -15.47 -12.22
C GLN A 196 -5.98 -15.32 -12.95
N LEU A 197 -5.98 -15.58 -14.26
CA LEU A 197 -7.16 -15.47 -15.13
C LEU A 197 -7.62 -16.85 -15.64
N ALA A 198 -8.86 -16.93 -16.12
CA ALA A 198 -9.54 -18.17 -16.53
C ALA A 198 -8.83 -19.00 -17.60
N ASP A 199 -8.02 -18.38 -18.47
CA ASP A 199 -7.36 -19.01 -19.62
C ASP A 199 -5.92 -19.48 -19.29
N ASP A 200 -5.60 -19.63 -18.00
CA ASP A 200 -4.24 -19.84 -17.49
C ASP A 200 -3.27 -18.69 -17.84
N SER A 201 -3.76 -17.57 -18.38
CA SER A 201 -2.96 -16.37 -18.54
C SER A 201 -2.79 -15.66 -17.18
N SER A 202 -1.72 -14.87 -17.08
CA SER A 202 -1.45 -14.11 -15.87
C SER A 202 -1.82 -12.65 -16.08
N GLY A 203 -2.62 -12.10 -15.17
CA GLY A 203 -2.84 -10.65 -15.13
C GLY A 203 -1.56 -9.87 -14.82
N ILE A 204 -0.51 -10.51 -14.25
CA ILE A 204 0.83 -9.91 -14.15
C ILE A 204 1.42 -9.68 -15.54
N ASP A 205 1.26 -10.64 -16.45
CA ASP A 205 1.75 -10.50 -17.83
C ASP A 205 0.93 -9.45 -18.60
N ALA A 206 -0.39 -9.41 -18.40
CA ALA A 206 -1.25 -8.37 -18.97
C ALA A 206 -0.83 -6.98 -18.51
N VAL A 207 -0.63 -6.80 -17.20
CA VAL A 207 -0.12 -5.55 -16.64
C VAL A 207 1.25 -5.21 -17.18
N LYS A 208 2.15 -6.18 -17.31
CA LYS A 208 3.50 -5.96 -17.83
C LYS A 208 3.47 -5.43 -19.26
N ASP A 209 2.59 -5.96 -20.11
CA ASP A 209 2.42 -5.47 -21.47
C ASP A 209 1.87 -4.05 -21.49
N ILE A 210 0.89 -3.73 -20.62
CA ILE A 210 0.35 -2.36 -20.49
C ILE A 210 1.46 -1.39 -20.05
N LEU A 211 2.24 -1.77 -19.04
CA LEU A 211 3.35 -0.97 -18.51
C LEU A 211 4.51 -0.78 -19.49
N ALA A 212 4.63 -1.64 -20.50
CA ALA A 212 5.61 -1.47 -21.57
C ALA A 212 5.24 -0.31 -22.51
N GLU A 213 3.95 0.06 -22.57
CA GLU A 213 3.43 1.11 -23.45
C GLU A 213 3.30 2.46 -22.74
N PHE A 214 2.89 2.48 -21.46
CA PHE A 214 2.82 3.68 -20.64
C PHE A 214 2.83 3.39 -19.14
N GLU A 215 3.26 4.36 -18.34
CA GLU A 215 3.24 4.27 -16.89
C GLU A 215 1.80 4.46 -16.37
N VAL A 216 1.37 3.55 -15.50
CA VAL A 216 0.08 3.61 -14.80
C VAL A 216 0.21 2.89 -13.46
N PRO A 217 -0.37 3.40 -12.36
CA PRO A 217 -0.38 2.67 -11.10
C PRO A 217 -1.22 1.39 -11.23
N VAL A 218 -0.74 0.32 -10.59
CA VAL A 218 -1.38 -1.00 -10.63
C VAL A 218 -1.56 -1.53 -9.21
N ILE A 219 -2.75 -2.06 -8.94
CA ILE A 219 -3.04 -2.82 -7.73
C ILE A 219 -3.43 -4.22 -8.14
N PHE A 220 -2.76 -5.21 -7.55
CA PHE A 220 -3.10 -6.60 -7.79
C PHE A 220 -4.06 -7.14 -6.72
N ILE A 221 -4.92 -8.05 -7.14
CA ILE A 221 -5.91 -8.72 -6.31
C ILE A 221 -5.61 -10.23 -6.35
N THR A 222 -5.58 -10.90 -5.20
CA THR A 222 -5.26 -12.34 -5.17
C THR A 222 -5.76 -13.03 -3.91
N ALA A 223 -6.05 -14.33 -4.01
CA ALA A 223 -6.35 -15.18 -2.85
C ALA A 223 -5.10 -15.62 -2.06
N PHE A 224 -3.89 -15.50 -2.64
CA PHE A 224 -2.64 -16.00 -2.03
C PHE A 224 -1.55 -14.91 -1.98
N PRO A 225 -1.76 -13.82 -1.22
CA PRO A 225 -0.86 -12.68 -1.17
C PRO A 225 0.56 -13.06 -0.72
N GLU A 226 0.72 -14.07 0.13
CA GLU A 226 2.00 -14.51 0.67
C GLU A 226 3.00 -14.99 -0.39
N ARG A 227 2.51 -15.45 -1.56
CA ARG A 227 3.36 -15.87 -2.69
C ARG A 227 4.05 -14.70 -3.39
N LEU A 228 3.63 -13.49 -3.09
CA LEU A 228 4.03 -12.23 -3.73
C LEU A 228 4.51 -11.18 -2.71
N LEU A 229 4.73 -11.65 -1.49
CA LEU A 229 5.26 -10.89 -0.39
C LEU A 229 6.48 -11.65 0.17
N THR A 230 7.27 -12.26 -0.72
CA THR A 230 8.49 -13.00 -0.36
C THR A 230 9.68 -12.05 -0.17
N GLY A 231 9.70 -10.93 -0.90
CA GLY A 231 10.80 -9.97 -0.92
C GLY A 231 12.09 -10.48 -1.57
N GLU A 232 12.00 -11.58 -2.35
CA GLU A 232 13.17 -12.23 -2.98
C GLU A 232 13.28 -11.98 -4.49
N ARG A 233 12.23 -11.44 -5.09
CA ARG A 233 12.09 -11.19 -6.54
C ARG A 233 11.27 -9.93 -6.78
N PRO A 234 11.20 -9.41 -8.02
CA PRO A 234 10.24 -8.37 -8.36
C PRO A 234 8.81 -8.84 -8.05
N GLU A 235 8.11 -8.09 -7.23
CA GLU A 235 6.75 -8.37 -6.75
C GLU A 235 5.93 -7.08 -6.71
N PRO A 236 4.59 -7.15 -6.72
CA PRO A 236 3.79 -5.94 -6.75
C PRO A 236 3.93 -5.09 -5.48
N THR A 237 3.83 -3.77 -5.66
CA THR A 237 3.83 -2.80 -4.57
C THR A 237 2.50 -2.83 -3.80
N PHE A 238 1.37 -2.81 -4.51
CA PHE A 238 0.04 -2.78 -3.91
C PHE A 238 -0.68 -4.10 -4.17
N LEU A 239 -1.15 -4.73 -3.08
CA LEU A 239 -1.89 -5.99 -3.11
C LEU A 239 -3.15 -5.91 -2.25
N ILE A 240 -4.23 -6.47 -2.77
CA ILE A 240 -5.50 -6.71 -2.07
C ILE A 240 -5.72 -8.22 -1.98
N THR A 241 -6.15 -8.69 -0.82
CA THR A 241 -6.43 -10.12 -0.57
C THR A 241 -7.90 -10.44 -0.80
N LYS A 242 -8.20 -11.50 -1.56
CA LYS A 242 -9.55 -12.09 -1.67
C LYS A 242 -9.85 -13.00 -0.47
N PRO A 243 -11.08 -12.99 0.09
CA PRO A 243 -12.14 -11.98 -0.12
C PRO A 243 -11.74 -10.64 0.50
N PHE A 244 -12.09 -9.53 -0.16
CA PHE A 244 -11.72 -8.19 0.28
C PHE A 244 -12.89 -7.45 0.93
N GLN A 245 -12.54 -6.49 1.78
CA GLN A 245 -13.49 -5.52 2.30
C GLN A 245 -13.43 -4.23 1.47
N ARG A 246 -14.54 -3.50 1.39
CA ARG A 246 -14.61 -2.21 0.69
C ARG A 246 -13.55 -1.21 1.18
N SER A 247 -13.31 -1.19 2.48
CA SER A 247 -12.30 -0.37 3.14
C SER A 247 -10.88 -0.68 2.65
N THR A 248 -10.53 -1.96 2.47
CA THR A 248 -9.23 -2.39 1.96
C THR A 248 -9.01 -1.93 0.52
N VAL A 249 -10.02 -2.06 -0.34
CA VAL A 249 -9.95 -1.59 -1.73
C VAL A 249 -9.79 -0.06 -1.77
N LYS A 250 -10.59 0.67 -0.99
CA LYS A 250 -10.49 2.13 -0.86
C LYS A 250 -9.10 2.58 -0.41
N ALA A 251 -8.54 1.93 0.61
CA ALA A 251 -7.20 2.25 1.11
C ALA A 251 -6.11 1.98 0.07
N ALA A 252 -6.20 0.86 -0.66
CA ALA A 252 -5.23 0.51 -1.71
C ALA A 252 -5.28 1.49 -2.90
N ILE A 253 -6.47 1.82 -3.40
CA ILE A 253 -6.68 2.81 -4.47
C ILE A 253 -6.10 4.16 -4.07
N SER A 254 -6.40 4.62 -2.85
CA SER A 254 -5.84 5.84 -2.29
C SER A 254 -4.30 5.86 -2.24
N GLN A 255 -3.67 4.75 -1.88
CA GLN A 255 -2.21 4.70 -1.87
C GLN A 255 -1.65 4.78 -3.27
N ALA A 256 -2.20 3.99 -4.18
CA ALA A 256 -1.75 3.95 -5.56
C ALA A 256 -1.83 5.32 -6.24
N LEU A 257 -2.94 6.04 -6.04
CA LEU A 257 -3.13 7.38 -6.58
C LEU A 257 -2.27 8.45 -5.89
N PHE A 258 -2.05 8.35 -4.58
CA PHE A 258 -1.21 9.31 -3.86
C PHE A 258 0.26 9.30 -4.30
N PHE A 259 0.80 8.12 -4.61
CA PHE A 259 2.19 7.99 -5.08
C PHE A 259 2.34 8.24 -6.57
N ASP A 260 1.25 8.31 -7.32
CA ASP A 260 1.27 8.67 -8.74
C ASP A 260 1.38 10.20 -8.89
N GLN A 261 2.58 10.67 -9.24
CA GLN A 261 2.91 12.09 -9.43
C GLN A 261 2.11 12.77 -10.57
N THR A 262 1.29 12.02 -11.31
CA THR A 262 0.44 12.55 -12.38
C THR A 262 -0.99 12.89 -11.96
N THR A 263 -1.40 12.59 -10.72
CA THR A 263 -2.67 13.11 -10.15
C THR A 263 -2.50 14.58 -9.74
N VAL A 264 -2.45 15.45 -10.74
CA VAL A 264 -2.55 16.89 -10.54
C VAL A 264 -3.90 17.16 -9.86
N PRO A 265 -3.93 17.87 -8.72
CA PRO A 265 -5.18 18.36 -8.16
C PRO A 265 -5.90 19.16 -9.24
N GLY A 266 -7.17 18.83 -9.52
CA GLY A 266 -7.96 19.56 -10.50
C GLY A 266 -7.87 21.07 -10.27
N ALA A 267 -7.49 21.80 -11.32
CA ALA A 267 -7.48 23.25 -11.37
C ALA A 267 -8.89 23.83 -11.30
#